data_AF-W6R3Q1-F1
#
_entry.id   AF-W6R3Q1-F1
#
_cell.length_a   1.000
_cell.length_b   1.000
_cell.length_c   1.000
_cell.angle_alpha   90.00
_cell.angle_beta   90.00
_cell.angle_gamma   90.00
#
_symmetry.space_group_name_H-M   'P 1'
#
loop_
_entity.id
_entity.type
_entity.pdbx_description
1 polymer ?
#
loop_
_entity_poly.entity_id
_entity_poly.type
_entity_poly.pdbx_seq_one_letter_code
_entity_poly.pdbx_strand_id
1 'polypeptide(L)' 'MSALYILIPVAIGLVGFAIWLFFWAVDSGQYDDLDGPAHSILFDDEDPLHKAGVEQVEEQNRQDKPDA' A
#
# COMPACT_ATOMS: atom_id res chain seq x y z
N MET A 1 -22.62 -28.64 33.47
CA MET A 1 -22.08 -29.62 32.50
C MET A 1 -22.73 -29.58 31.12
N SER A 2 -23.92 -28.99 30.95
CA SER A 2 -24.60 -28.85 29.64
C SER A 2 -23.96 -27.83 28.70
N ALA A 3 -23.47 -26.71 29.23
CA ALA A 3 -22.92 -25.61 28.42
C ALA A 3 -21.70 -26.02 27.57
N LEU A 4 -20.89 -26.97 28.04
CA LEU A 4 -19.73 -27.46 27.30
C LEU A 4 -20.11 -28.10 25.96
N TYR A 5 -21.28 -28.76 25.88
CA TYR A 5 -21.77 -29.36 24.63
C TYR A 5 -22.12 -28.33 23.56
N ILE A 6 -22.40 -27.09 23.96
CA ILE A 6 -22.64 -25.98 23.03
C ILE A 6 -21.32 -25.23 22.77
N LEU A 7 -20.52 -25.01 23.81
CA LEU A 7 -19.30 -24.21 23.72
C LEU A 7 -18.22 -24.87 22.86
N ILE A 8 -18.07 -26.20 22.93
CA ILE A 8 -17.10 -26.95 22.13
C ILE A 8 -17.35 -26.80 20.62
N PRO A 9 -18.53 -27.11 20.07
CA PRO A 9 -18.77 -26.95 18.64
C PRO A 9 -18.75 -25.48 18.18
N VAL A 10 -19.18 -24.54 19.02
CA VAL A 10 -19.06 -23.10 18.73
C VAL A 10 -17.59 -22.70 18.62
N ALA A 11 -16.74 -23.12 19.57
CA ALA A 11 -15.31 -22.83 19.54
C ALA A 11 -14.63 -23.43 18.31
N ILE A 12 -14.95 -24.69 17.97
CA ILE A 12 -14.44 -25.33 16.74
C ILE A 12 -14.89 -24.55 15.49
N GLY A 13 -16.15 -24.12 15.44
CA GLY A 13 -16.68 -23.30 14.35
C GLY A 13 -15.96 -21.96 14.22
N LEU A 14 -15.70 -21.27 15.33
CA LEU A 14 -14.96 -19.99 15.34
C LEU A 14 -13.51 -20.17 14.89
N VAL A 15 -12.82 -21.21 15.37
CA VAL A 15 -11.45 -21.50 14.94
C VAL A 15 -11.41 -21.84 13.45
N GLY A 16 -12.34 -22.68 12.96
CA GLY A 16 -12.45 -23.01 11.54
C GLY A 16 -12.74 -21.78 10.68
N PHE A 17 -13.63 -20.90 11.13
CA PHE A 17 -13.95 -19.64 10.45
C PHE A 17 -12.74 -18.69 10.40
N ALA A 18 -11.98 -18.58 11.50
CA ALA A 18 -10.77 -17.76 11.53
C ALA A 18 -9.69 -18.28 10.57
N ILE A 19 -9.50 -19.60 10.52
CA ILE A 19 -8.57 -20.24 9.58
C ILE A 19 -9.01 -19.99 8.14
N TRP A 20 -10.30 -20.16 7.84
CA TRP A 20 -10.84 -19.89 6.51
C TRP A 20 -10.63 -18.43 6.07
N LEU A 21 -10.93 -17.47 6.95
CA LEU A 21 -10.69 -16.05 6.69
C LEU A 21 -9.20 -15.74 6.46
N PHE A 22 -8.32 -16.36 7.23
CA PHE A 22 -6.87 -16.20 7.07
C PHE A 22 -6.42 -16.63 5.67
N PHE A 23 -6.82 -17.83 5.23
CA PHE A 23 -6.46 -18.31 3.89
C PHE A 23 -7.08 -17.45 2.77
N TRP A 24 -8.32 -17.01 2.93
CA TRP A 24 -8.96 -16.09 1.98
C TRP A 24 -8.21 -14.76 1.87
N ALA A 25 -7.77 -14.18 2.98
CA ALA A 25 -6.99 -12.94 2.98
C ALA A 25 -5.58 -13.10 2.42
N VAL A 26 -4.96 -14.27 2.58
CA VAL A 26 -3.66 -14.58 1.97
C VAL A 26 -3.80 -14.75 0.45
N ASP A 27 -4.84 -15.45 -0.01
CA ASP A 27 -5.12 -15.68 -1.44
C ASP A 27 -5.59 -14.40 -2.15
N SER A 28 -6.06 -13.38 -1.42
CA SER A 28 -6.49 -12.10 -2.00
C SER A 28 -5.36 -11.23 -2.57
N GLY A 29 -4.17 -11.80 -2.82
CA GLY A 29 -3.08 -11.15 -3.54
C GLY A 29 -2.45 -9.95 -2.83
N GLN A 30 -2.66 -9.78 -1.51
CA GLN A 30 -2.17 -8.59 -0.80
C GLN A 30 -0.63 -8.52 -0.68
N TYR A 31 0.07 -9.57 -1.10
CA TYR A 31 1.53 -9.66 -1.11
C TYR A 31 2.14 -9.47 -2.51
N ASP A 32 1.32 -9.40 -3.57
CA ASP A 32 1.79 -9.23 -4.96
C ASP A 32 2.29 -7.80 -5.23
N ASP A 33 1.89 -6.83 -4.40
CA ASP A 33 2.27 -5.41 -4.54
C ASP A 33 3.31 -4.95 -3.50
N LEU A 34 4.11 -5.88 -2.96
CA LEU A 34 5.27 -5.51 -2.14
C LEU A 34 6.45 -4.97 -2.98
N ASP A 35 6.44 -5.21 -4.28
CA ASP A 35 7.45 -4.73 -5.23
C ASP A 35 7.15 -3.32 -5.79
N GLY A 36 5.90 -2.84 -5.67
CA GLY A 36 5.44 -1.55 -6.19
C GLY A 36 6.19 -0.31 -5.65
N PRO A 37 6.42 -0.19 -4.32
CA PRO A 37 7.08 0.99 -3.73
C PRO A 37 8.59 1.05 -3.96
N ALA A 38 9.24 -0.10 -4.19
CA ALA A 38 10.70 -0.16 -4.36
C ALA A 38 11.14 0.34 -5.74
N HIS A 39 10.28 0.23 -6.75
CA HIS A 39 10.58 0.68 -8.11
C HIS A 39 10.25 2.16 -8.34
N SER A 40 9.31 2.76 -7.58
CA SER A 40 9.00 4.18 -7.73
C SER A 40 10.18 5.06 -7.30
N ILE A 41 10.83 4.77 -6.17
CA ILE A 41 11.96 5.56 -5.66
C ILE A 41 13.13 5.69 -6.65
N LEU A 42 13.34 4.71 -7.53
CA LEU A 42 14.46 4.74 -8.49
C LEU A 42 14.12 5.48 -9.80
N PHE A 43 12.83 5.63 -10.12
CA PHE A 43 12.36 6.25 -11.36
C PHE A 43 11.51 7.51 -11.14
N ASP A 44 11.38 8.00 -9.91
CA ASP A 44 10.66 9.24 -9.56
C ASP A 44 11.21 10.47 -10.31
N ASP A 45 12.50 10.46 -10.68
CA ASP A 45 13.16 11.51 -11.46
C ASP A 45 12.65 11.60 -12.93
N GLU A 46 12.02 10.53 -13.43
CA GLU A 46 11.42 10.48 -14.77
C GLU A 46 9.94 10.85 -14.78
N ASP A 47 9.33 11.10 -13.62
CA ASP A 47 7.93 11.51 -13.52
C ASP A 47 7.71 12.85 -14.25
N PRO A 48 6.85 12.90 -15.29
CA PRO A 48 6.54 14.14 -16.01
C PRO A 48 6.01 15.24 -15.09
N LEU A 49 5.35 14.90 -13.99
CA LEU A 49 4.88 15.85 -12.98
C LEU A 49 6.04 16.48 -12.21
N HIS A 50 7.08 15.69 -11.90
CA HIS A 50 8.30 16.20 -11.25
C HIS A 50 9.07 17.13 -12.19
N LYS A 51 9.23 16.75 -13.47
CA LYS A 51 9.90 17.59 -14.48
C LYS A 51 9.20 18.92 -14.71
N ALA A 52 7.87 18.93 -14.79
CA ALA A 52 7.10 20.17 -14.92
C ALA A 52 7.29 21.11 -13.72
N GLY A 53 7.42 20.56 -12.51
CA GLY A 53 7.72 21.35 -11.31
C GLY A 53 9.12 21.97 -11.33
N VAL A 54 10.13 21.21 -11.75
CA VAL A 54 11.52 21.69 -11.89
C VAL A 54 11.63 22.79 -12.95
N GLU A 55 10.99 22.63 -14.11
CA GLU A 55 10.95 23.63 -15.18
C GLU A 55 10.31 24.95 -14.72
N GLN A 56 9.20 24.88 -13.99
CA GLN A 56 8.53 26.08 -13.43
C GLN A 56 9.43 26.83 -12.45
N VAL A 57 10.14 26.11 -11.57
CA VAL A 57 11.06 26.73 -10.60
C VAL A 57 12.25 27.37 -11.32
N GLU A 58 12.81 26.72 -12.35
CA GLU A 58 13.88 27.31 -13.15
C GLU A 58 13.44 28.57 -13.92
N GLU A 59 12.25 28.57 -14.52
CA GLU A 59 11.70 29.73 -15.23
C GLU A 59 11.46 30.90 -14.27
N GLN A 60 10.90 30.61 -13.09
CA GLN A 60 10.65 31.63 -12.07
C GLN A 60 11.97 32.23 -11.55
N ASN A 61 12.98 31.41 -11.28
CA ASN A 61 14.30 31.87 -10.83
C ASN A 61 15.04 32.66 -11.93
N ARG A 62 14.78 32.35 -13.21
CA ARG A 62 15.30 33.11 -14.36
C ARG A 62 14.62 34.47 -14.51
N GLN A 63 13.33 34.57 -14.19
CA GLN A 63 12.57 35.83 -14.17
C GLN A 63 12.88 36.70 -12.94
N ASP A 64 13.21 36.09 -11.80
CA ASP A 64 13.49 36.80 -10.54
C ASP A 64 14.95 37.26 -10.42
N LYS A 65 15.82 36.92 -11.39
CA LYS A 65 17.16 37.51 -11.49
C LYS A 65 17.02 38.95 -11.96
N PRO A 66 17.33 39.96 -11.11
CA PRO A 66 17.33 41.33 -11.57
C PRO A 66 18.52 41.48 -12.53
N ASP A 67 18.26 42.07 -13.69
CA ASP A 67 19.28 42.45 -14.66
C ASP A 67 20.33 43.32 -13.95
N ALA A 68 21.50 42.75 -13.66
CA ALA A 68 22.63 43.41 -13.01
C ALA A 68 23.66 43.90 -14.04
#